data_AF-A0A3N7HDL1-F1
#
_entry.id   AF-A0A3N7HDL1-F1
#
_cell.length_a   1.000
_cell.length_b   1.000
_cell.length_c   1.000
_cell.angle_alpha   90.00
_cell.angle_beta   90.00
_cell.angle_gamma   90.00
#
_symmetry.space_group_name_H-M   'P 1'
#
loop_
_entity.id
_entity.type
_entity.pdbx_description
1 polymer ?
#
loop_
_entity_poly.entity_id
_entity_poly.type
_entity_poly.pdbx_seq_one_letter_code
_entity_poly.pdbx_strand_id
1 'polypeptide(L)'
;VSHFGWRNQNELIATFNYPADSRSHVFLADTADRVQFQPVEPFQWDGHCSFSLDGKWLLTDGSKDKKQMTNSVWLYGMETGQHRKLATMQMLEERFLKGDARCDLHPRFSDDNSMVCVDGIDPKSGNRQIFIIETGI
;
A
#
# COMPACT_ATOMS: atom_id res chain seq x y z
N VAL A 1 5.86 12.66 -6.67
CA VAL A 1 4.95 11.60 -6.18
C VAL A 1 5.75 10.30 -6.18
N SER A 2 5.98 9.70 -5.01
CA SER A 2 6.62 8.38 -4.86
C SER A 2 5.61 7.24 -4.71
N HIS A 3 4.32 7.56 -4.54
CA HIS A 3 3.25 6.61 -4.20
C HIS A 3 2.49 6.23 -5.46
N PHE A 4 3.16 5.45 -6.32
CA PHE A 4 2.57 4.95 -7.56
C PHE A 4 3.18 3.60 -7.91
N GLY A 5 2.48 2.82 -8.73
CA GLY A 5 2.96 1.54 -9.25
C GLY A 5 2.34 1.26 -10.61
N TRP A 6 3.12 0.69 -11.51
CA TRP A 6 2.63 0.21 -12.80
C TRP A 6 2.09 -1.21 -12.63
N ARG A 7 0.85 -1.44 -13.05
CA ARG A 7 0.28 -2.79 -13.11
C ARG A 7 0.66 -3.48 -14.41
N ASN A 8 0.63 -2.73 -15.51
CA ASN A 8 1.01 -3.18 -16.86
C ASN A 8 1.40 -1.96 -17.71
N GLN A 9 1.58 -2.14 -19.02
CA GLN A 9 2.04 -1.08 -19.93
C GLN A 9 1.10 0.13 -20.03
N ASN A 10 -0.19 -0.05 -19.74
CA ASN A 10 -1.22 0.95 -19.99
C ASN A 10 -1.96 1.37 -18.71
N GLU A 11 -1.68 0.74 -17.57
CA GLU A 11 -2.38 1.01 -16.32
C GLU A 11 -1.40 1.19 -15.17
N LEU A 12 -1.50 2.31 -14.48
CA LEU A 12 -0.80 2.59 -13.23
C LEU A 12 -1.80 2.97 -12.14
N ILE A 13 -1.40 2.76 -10.91
CA ILE A 13 -2.07 3.33 -9.74
C ILE A 13 -1.20 4.43 -9.16
N ALA A 14 -1.80 5.53 -8.72
CA ALA A 14 -1.11 6.55 -7.98
C ALA A 14 -1.99 7.08 -6.85
N THR A 15 -1.35 7.48 -5.76
CA THR A 15 -2.02 8.09 -4.63
C THR A 15 -1.87 9.59 -4.72
N PHE A 16 -3.00 10.30 -4.83
CA PHE A 16 -3.08 11.76 -4.87
C PHE A 16 -4.46 12.23 -4.43
N ASN A 17 -4.65 13.55 -4.39
CA ASN A 17 -5.90 14.16 -3.97
C ASN A 17 -6.96 13.97 -5.07
N TYR A 18 -7.95 13.09 -4.84
CA TYR A 18 -9.04 12.78 -5.77
C TYR A 18 -10.20 12.00 -5.10
N PRO A 19 -11.47 12.41 -5.30
CA PRO A 19 -11.89 13.72 -5.80
C PRO A 19 -11.58 14.81 -4.77
N ALA A 20 -11.26 16.03 -5.24
CA ALA A 20 -10.90 17.17 -4.39
C ALA A 20 -9.78 16.85 -3.39
N ASP A 21 -9.86 17.30 -2.13
CA ASP A 21 -8.79 17.22 -1.12
C ASP A 21 -8.65 15.86 -0.40
N SER A 22 -9.36 14.82 -0.85
CA SER A 22 -9.22 13.48 -0.27
C SER A 22 -8.04 12.75 -0.90
N ARG A 23 -7.04 12.37 -0.09
CA ARG A 23 -5.97 11.46 -0.54
C ARG A 23 -6.58 10.10 -0.83
N SER A 24 -6.44 9.61 -2.06
CA SER A 24 -7.02 8.35 -2.50
C SER A 24 -6.11 7.63 -3.48
N HIS A 25 -6.23 6.31 -3.51
CA HIS A 25 -5.65 5.47 -4.54
C HIS A 25 -6.48 5.59 -5.81
N VAL A 26 -5.86 5.96 -6.92
CA VAL A 26 -6.55 6.17 -8.19
C VAL A 26 -5.84 5.39 -9.29
N PHE A 27 -6.58 4.54 -9.99
CA PHE A 27 -6.13 3.95 -11.24
C PHE A 27 -6.19 4.96 -12.36
N LEU A 28 -5.12 4.98 -13.15
CA LEU A 28 -4.96 5.74 -14.37
C LEU A 28 -4.74 4.72 -15.49
N ALA A 29 -5.76 4.55 -16.32
CA ALA A 29 -5.67 3.74 -17.52
C ALA A 29 -5.48 4.65 -18.73
N ASP A 30 -4.34 4.48 -19.41
CA ASP A 30 -4.05 5.11 -20.68
C ASP A 30 -4.85 4.41 -21.78
N THR A 31 -5.83 5.11 -22.33
CA THR A 31 -6.58 4.69 -23.52
C THR A 31 -6.21 5.62 -24.66
N ALA A 32 -6.27 5.12 -25.90
CA ALA A 32 -5.80 5.85 -27.09
C ALA A 32 -6.26 7.32 -27.19
N ASP A 33 -7.41 7.66 -26.59
CA ASP A 33 -8.00 9.00 -26.68
C ASP A 33 -8.03 9.77 -25.34
N ARG A 34 -7.77 9.12 -24.19
CA ARG A 34 -7.86 9.74 -22.84
C ARG A 34 -7.30 8.88 -21.72
N VAL A 35 -7.00 9.50 -20.59
CA VAL A 35 -6.75 8.82 -19.32
C VAL A 35 -8.05 8.68 -18.53
N GLN A 36 -8.38 7.46 -18.09
CA GLN A 36 -9.50 7.21 -17.18
C GLN A 36 -9.03 7.17 -15.73
N PHE A 37 -9.80 7.79 -14.83
CA PHE A 37 -9.50 7.86 -13.40
C PHE A 37 -10.52 7.07 -12.60
N GLN A 38 -10.07 6.07 -11.84
CA GLN A 38 -10.94 5.23 -11.02
C GLN A 38 -10.40 5.13 -9.59
N PRO A 39 -11.12 5.66 -8.57
CA PRO A 39 -10.77 5.45 -7.18
C PRO A 39 -10.81 3.98 -6.78
N VAL A 40 -9.92 3.57 -5.89
CA VAL A 40 -9.93 2.23 -5.29
C VAL A 40 -10.57 2.31 -3.91
N GLU A 41 -11.82 1.86 -3.81
CA GLU A 41 -12.48 1.74 -2.51
C GLU A 41 -11.99 0.48 -1.78
N PRO A 42 -11.78 0.53 -0.45
CA PRO A 42 -12.08 1.62 0.48
C PRO A 42 -10.87 2.54 0.76
N PHE A 43 -9.86 2.55 -0.10
CA PHE A 43 -8.56 3.16 0.18
C PHE A 43 -8.57 4.68 -0.04
N GLN A 44 -9.05 5.39 0.98
CA GLN A 44 -9.11 6.85 1.06
C GLN A 44 -8.00 7.41 1.98
N TRP A 45 -6.76 7.00 1.72
CA TRP A 45 -5.58 7.50 2.42
C TRP A 45 -4.34 7.48 1.54
N ASP A 46 -3.24 8.03 2.05
CA ASP A 46 -1.94 7.97 1.39
C ASP A 46 -1.25 6.62 1.62
N GLY A 47 -0.77 5.97 0.55
CA GLY A 47 -0.17 4.63 0.62
C GLY A 47 0.70 4.28 -0.59
N HIS A 48 1.71 3.46 -0.34
CA HIS A 48 2.69 2.96 -1.32
C HIS A 48 2.16 1.70 -1.99
N CYS A 49 2.10 1.73 -3.32
CA CYS A 49 1.49 0.66 -4.10
C CYS A 49 2.54 -0.27 -4.71
N SER A 50 2.27 -1.57 -4.69
CA SER A 50 3.00 -2.54 -5.51
C SER A 50 2.05 -3.63 -6.02
N PHE A 51 2.33 -4.17 -7.20
CA PHE A 51 1.52 -5.23 -7.81
C PHE A 51 2.24 -6.58 -7.73
N SER A 52 1.45 -7.65 -7.67
CA SER A 52 1.95 -9.00 -7.92
C SER A 52 2.48 -9.11 -9.35
N LEU A 53 3.37 -10.06 -9.59
CA LEU A 53 3.99 -10.24 -10.91
C LEU A 53 2.97 -10.48 -12.03
N ASP A 54 1.86 -11.13 -11.70
CA ASP A 54 0.75 -11.39 -12.62
C ASP A 54 -0.29 -10.26 -12.70
N GLY A 55 -0.09 -9.18 -11.93
CA GLY A 55 -0.99 -8.02 -11.89
C GLY A 55 -2.39 -8.31 -11.33
N LYS A 56 -2.61 -9.46 -10.68
CA LYS A 56 -3.91 -9.83 -10.09
C LYS A 56 -4.13 -9.28 -8.70
N TRP A 57 -3.05 -8.90 -8.00
CA TRP A 57 -3.09 -8.39 -6.64
C TRP A 57 -2.37 -7.05 -6.52
N LEU A 58 -2.94 -6.18 -5.71
CA LEU A 58 -2.35 -4.91 -5.28
C LEU A 58 -2.04 -5.00 -3.78
N LEU A 59 -0.84 -4.59 -3.40
CA LEU A 59 -0.49 -4.25 -2.03
C LEU A 59 -0.51 -2.73 -1.87
N THR A 60 -1.00 -2.28 -0.73
CA THR A 60 -0.75 -0.93 -0.25
C THR A 60 -0.57 -0.89 1.24
N ASP A 61 0.23 0.05 1.73
CA ASP A 61 0.23 0.41 3.15
C ASP A 61 -0.71 1.58 3.45
N GLY A 62 -0.91 1.83 4.74
CA GLY A 62 -1.66 2.98 5.25
C GLY A 62 -2.75 2.60 6.25
N SER A 63 -3.72 3.49 6.42
CA SER A 63 -4.68 3.45 7.54
C SER A 63 -3.97 3.53 8.90
N LYS A 64 -3.08 4.51 9.07
CA LYS A 64 -2.36 4.78 10.32
C LYS A 64 -3.34 5.08 11.47
N ASP A 65 -3.35 4.24 12.50
CA ASP A 65 -4.15 4.46 13.72
C ASP A 65 -3.27 5.10 14.80
N LYS A 66 -3.48 6.39 15.06
CA LYS A 66 -2.76 7.12 16.10
C LYS A 66 -3.14 6.73 17.52
N LYS A 67 -4.33 6.16 17.76
CA LYS A 67 -4.74 5.71 19.10
C LYS A 67 -4.06 4.39 19.43
N GLN A 68 -3.98 3.49 18.46
CA GLN A 68 -3.35 2.17 18.63
C GLN A 68 -1.85 2.17 18.31
N MET A 69 -1.33 3.27 17.75
CA MET A 69 0.04 3.39 17.24
C MET A 69 0.38 2.29 16.24
N THR A 70 -0.46 2.12 15.23
CA THR A 70 -0.28 1.09 14.20
C THR A 70 -0.36 1.66 12.78
N ASN A 71 0.23 0.93 11.84
CA ASN A 71 0.01 1.08 10.40
C ASN A 71 -0.31 -0.28 9.80
N SER A 72 -1.01 -0.33 8.68
CA SER A 72 -1.50 -1.60 8.12
C SER A 72 -0.99 -1.84 6.71
N VAL A 73 -0.85 -3.11 6.37
CA VAL A 73 -0.63 -3.59 5.00
C VAL A 73 -1.94 -4.17 4.52
N TRP A 74 -2.36 -3.79 3.33
CA TRP A 74 -3.60 -4.22 2.69
C TRP A 74 -3.28 -4.98 1.42
N LEU A 75 -4.04 -6.05 1.20
CA LEU A 75 -4.03 -6.83 -0.03
C LEU A 75 -5.39 -6.65 -0.71
N TYR A 76 -5.38 -6.36 -2.01
CA TYR A 76 -6.56 -6.08 -2.82
C TYR A 76 -6.54 -6.93 -4.09
N GLY A 77 -7.62 -7.66 -4.35
CA GLY A 77 -7.80 -8.47 -5.55
C GLY A 77 -8.34 -7.63 -6.70
N MET A 78 -7.57 -7.53 -7.78
CA MET A 78 -7.86 -6.64 -8.91
C MET A 78 -9.12 -7.01 -9.69
N GLU A 79 -9.46 -8.29 -9.74
CA GLU A 79 -10.64 -8.79 -10.46
C GLU A 79 -11.91 -8.73 -9.59
N THR A 80 -11.79 -9.07 -8.31
CA THR A 80 -12.95 -9.25 -7.43
C THR A 80 -13.28 -8.00 -6.60
N GLY A 81 -12.34 -7.07 -6.47
CA GLY A 81 -12.42 -5.96 -5.51
C GLY A 81 -12.37 -6.38 -4.05
N GLN A 82 -12.18 -7.67 -3.77
CA GLN A 82 -12.04 -8.17 -2.42
C GLN A 82 -10.73 -7.67 -1.84
N HIS A 83 -10.77 -7.23 -0.59
CA HIS A 83 -9.60 -6.71 0.09
C HIS A 83 -9.60 -7.15 1.53
N ARG A 84 -8.39 -7.30 2.08
CA ARG A 84 -8.20 -7.60 3.49
C ARG A 84 -6.94 -6.96 4.01
N LYS A 85 -6.93 -6.72 5.32
CA LYS A 85 -5.71 -6.36 6.02
C LYS A 85 -4.82 -7.61 6.09
N LEU A 86 -3.65 -7.53 5.47
CA LEU A 86 -2.66 -8.60 5.47
C LEU A 86 -1.87 -8.60 6.79
N ALA A 87 -1.50 -7.42 7.28
CA ALA A 87 -0.83 -7.26 8.56
C ALA A 87 -1.16 -5.92 9.22
N THR A 88 -1.06 -5.89 10.55
CA THR A 88 -1.05 -4.66 11.36
C THR A 88 0.32 -4.58 12.04
N MET A 89 1.07 -3.52 11.75
CA MET A 89 2.41 -3.30 12.28
C MET A 89 2.36 -2.29 13.43
N GLN A 90 2.95 -2.64 14.56
CA GLN A 90 3.09 -1.73 15.70
C GLN A 90 4.17 -0.68 15.38
N MET A 91 3.86 0.58 15.67
CA MET A 91 4.78 1.70 15.45
C MET A 91 5.50 2.15 16.72
N LEU A 92 5.07 1.70 17.90
CA LEU A 92 5.64 1.98 19.23
C LEU A 92 5.60 3.45 19.68
N GLU A 93 5.95 4.39 18.79
CA GLU A 93 6.05 5.83 19.06
C GLU A 93 5.41 6.64 17.92
N GLU A 94 4.89 7.82 18.26
CA GLU A 94 4.23 8.70 17.28
C GLU A 94 5.17 9.17 16.16
N ARG A 95 6.48 9.33 16.45
CA ARG A 95 7.49 9.71 15.45
C ARG A 95 7.64 8.71 14.30
N PHE A 96 7.25 7.46 14.51
CA PHE A 96 7.27 6.45 13.47
C PHE A 96 6.02 6.48 12.59
N LEU A 97 4.96 7.20 12.98
CA LEU A 97 3.78 7.39 12.15
C LEU A 97 3.92 8.55 11.16
N LYS A 98 4.70 9.59 11.49
CA LYS A 98 4.74 10.85 10.72
C LYS A 98 6.09 11.58 10.83
N GLY A 99 6.33 12.52 9.91
CA GLY A 99 7.57 13.29 9.87
C GLY A 99 8.72 12.52 9.24
N ASP A 100 9.96 12.94 9.52
CA ASP A 100 11.15 12.43 8.84
C ASP A 100 11.60 11.06 9.38
N ALA A 101 11.29 10.77 10.65
CA ALA A 101 11.57 9.49 11.28
C ALA A 101 10.51 8.41 10.95
N ARG A 102 9.45 8.75 10.20
CA ARG A 102 8.33 7.84 9.96
C ARG A 102 8.78 6.55 9.29
N CYS A 103 8.11 5.46 9.66
CA CYS A 103 8.24 4.17 9.01
C CYS A 103 7.01 3.96 8.13
N ASP A 104 7.16 4.30 6.85
CA ASP A 104 6.22 3.82 5.83
C ASP A 104 6.57 2.35 5.53
N LEU A 105 5.57 1.49 5.33
CA LEU A 105 5.77 0.04 5.34
C LEU A 105 6.28 -0.51 3.99
N HIS A 106 6.17 0.28 2.90
CA HIS A 106 6.67 -0.04 1.56
C HIS A 106 6.49 -1.51 1.13
N PRO A 107 5.26 -2.04 1.13
CA PRO A 107 5.04 -3.47 0.91
C PRO A 107 5.40 -3.87 -0.53
N ARG A 108 6.08 -5.00 -0.68
CA ARG A 108 6.55 -5.52 -1.98
C ARG A 108 6.39 -7.05 -2.03
N PHE A 109 5.87 -7.56 -3.13
CA PHE A 109 5.77 -9.00 -3.36
C PHE A 109 7.13 -9.67 -3.56
N SER A 110 7.23 -10.94 -3.19
CA SER A 110 8.22 -11.88 -3.74
C SER A 110 7.90 -12.22 -5.20
N ASP A 111 8.89 -12.72 -5.94
CA ASP A 111 8.74 -13.04 -7.37
C ASP A 111 7.66 -14.11 -7.65
N ASP A 112 7.42 -15.01 -6.69
CA ASP A 112 6.39 -16.05 -6.74
C ASP A 112 5.05 -15.62 -6.11
N ASN A 113 4.95 -14.37 -5.63
CA ASN A 113 3.81 -13.79 -4.93
C ASN A 113 3.39 -14.50 -3.63
N SER A 114 4.17 -15.45 -3.11
CA SER A 114 3.83 -16.18 -1.88
C SER A 114 4.12 -15.39 -0.59
N MET A 115 4.97 -14.36 -0.72
CA MET A 115 5.45 -13.56 0.40
C MET A 115 5.38 -12.06 0.08
N VAL A 116 5.37 -11.27 1.14
CA VAL A 116 5.50 -9.81 1.11
C VAL A 116 6.64 -9.40 2.02
N CYS A 117 7.55 -8.55 1.53
CA CYS A 117 8.47 -7.83 2.39
C CYS A 117 7.93 -6.43 2.72
N VAL A 118 8.10 -6.02 3.98
CA VAL A 118 7.66 -4.72 4.49
C VAL A 118 8.70 -4.13 5.42
N ASP A 119 8.85 -2.81 5.40
CA ASP A 119 9.53 -2.10 6.47
C ASP A 119 8.66 -2.14 7.73
N GLY A 120 9.27 -2.14 8.91
CA GLY A 120 8.53 -2.04 10.17
C GLY A 120 9.44 -1.71 11.35
N ILE A 121 8.84 -1.54 12.53
CA ILE A 121 9.58 -1.35 13.78
C ILE A 121 9.52 -2.65 14.56
N ASP A 122 10.67 -3.21 14.91
CA ASP A 122 10.74 -4.40 15.75
C ASP A 122 10.29 -4.08 17.19
N PRO A 123 9.23 -4.70 17.72
CA PRO A 123 8.73 -4.43 19.07
C PRO A 123 9.74 -4.71 20.18
N LYS A 124 10.76 -5.54 19.92
CA LYS A 124 11.77 -5.90 20.93
C LYS A 124 12.91 -4.88 20.98
N SER A 125 13.47 -4.54 19.82
CA SER A 125 14.62 -3.62 19.76
C SER A 125 14.24 -2.15 19.61
N GLY A 126 13.04 -1.84 19.11
CA GLY A 126 12.62 -0.49 18.74
C GLY A 126 13.28 0.04 17.46
N ASN A 127 14.07 -0.79 16.78
CA ASN A 127 14.76 -0.42 15.55
C ASN A 127 13.92 -0.74 14.31
N ARG A 128 14.16 -0.02 13.21
CA ARG A 128 13.58 -0.35 11.91
C ARG A 128 14.18 -1.64 11.38
N GLN A 129 13.33 -2.54 10.90
CA GLN A 129 13.69 -3.83 10.32
C GLN A 129 12.81 -4.12 9.10
N ILE A 130 13.19 -5.15 8.35
CA ILE A 130 12.38 -5.72 7.27
C ILE A 130 11.70 -6.99 7.78
N PHE A 131 10.41 -7.12 7.52
CA PHE A 131 9.60 -8.28 7.89
C PHE A 131 9.10 -8.99 6.63
N ILE A 132 9.01 -10.31 6.70
CA ILE A 132 8.42 -11.14 5.66
C ILE A 132 7.09 -11.68 6.17
N ILE A 133 6.04 -11.60 5.34
CA ILE A 133 4.67 -11.99 5.67
C ILE A 133 4.15 -12.87 4.54
N GLU A 134 3.55 -14.02 4.86
CA GLU A 134 2.89 -14.86 3.86
C GLU A 134 1.66 -14.15 3.29
N THR A 135 1.52 -14.17 1.97
CA THR A 135 0.38 -13.55 1.29
C THR A 135 -0.90 -14.33 1.54
N GLY A 136 -0.89 -15.66 1.46
CA GLY A 136 -2.07 -16.51 1.56
C GLY A 136 -3.04 -16.34 0.38
N ILE A 137 -2.49 -16.17 -0.83
CA ILE A 137 -3.21 -16.15 -2.12
C ILE A 137 -2.91 -17.39 -2.95
#